data_AF-A0A6G0WK53-F1
#
_entry.id   AF-A0A6G0WK53-F1
#
_cell.length_a   1.000
_cell.length_b   1.000
_cell.length_c   1.000
_cell.angle_alpha   90.00
_cell.angle_beta   90.00
_cell.angle_gamma   90.00
#
_symmetry.space_group_name_H-M   'P 1'
#
loop_
_entity.id
_entity.type
_entity.pdbx_description
1 polymer ?
#
loop_
_entity_poly.entity_id
_entity_poly.type
_entity_poly.pdbx_seq_one_letter_code
_entity_poly.pdbx_strand_id
1 'polypeptide(L)'
;MSSKRAKKDEGDGEKKKSKSKSKPKDKTKEAKEVKERPPSPPTAPEPPPQPVAQPPTQPVAQPPPPAAEPELNDPDAVQLFRRYDREKAHHITRSDFLELLRDYTAWYPGRKWDMPVMPCALTDAAGIPLGFERTARNTEFEAGQLFERYDSNRSGTLEIKEFQLFYKDFKKQLAPFVEEMLAPRTFTYAAHLKRFNGYPVDSSSPWNNHVASTRVYDRQHLYDSKLDQLNSLCESSLLSQRALLQDKLDTLRQEAWGNAHMRPSDSYYPSRHDQIEQLQVDIDAIDRVMSDVKARMFSSRRPTPQEMDRFLDEFPRMLDKIKELAGKPIHTSSKASYDERDRLLKVKDQMIWGLLQERNELRRQRDAIDAELRHVSELSAQEMRKWAKLTDEMQMEIERLRGG
;
A
#
# COMPACT_ATOMS: atom_id res chain seq x y z
N MET A 1 -12.11 1.62 78.45
CA MET A 1 -12.54 1.64 77.04
C MET A 1 -11.32 1.40 76.19
N SER A 2 -11.35 0.33 75.41
CA SER A 2 -10.20 -0.30 74.78
C SER A 2 -9.95 0.19 73.35
N SER A 3 -8.71 -0.06 72.91
CA SER A 3 -8.20 -0.14 71.54
C SER A 3 -7.50 1.09 70.96
N LYS A 4 -6.38 0.95 70.24
CA LYS A 4 -5.22 0.04 70.36
C LYS A 4 -4.15 0.69 69.49
N ARG A 5 -2.91 0.65 69.96
CA ARG A 5 -1.70 1.27 69.41
C ARG A 5 -0.90 0.23 68.63
N ALA A 6 -0.39 0.57 67.45
CA ALA A 6 0.75 -0.04 66.73
C ALA A 6 1.10 0.91 65.58
N LYS A 7 2.27 1.54 65.39
CA LYS A 7 3.70 1.34 65.70
C LYS A 7 4.42 0.31 64.80
N LYS A 8 5.47 0.81 64.12
CA LYS A 8 6.62 0.14 63.44
C LYS A 8 6.33 -0.50 62.07
N ASP A 9 7.23 -0.51 61.09
CA ASP A 9 8.70 -0.30 61.10
C ASP A 9 9.22 0.18 59.74
N GLU A 10 10.37 0.84 59.78
CA GLU A 10 11.24 1.18 58.64
C GLU A 10 11.85 -0.06 57.99
N GLY A 11 12.31 0.08 56.74
CA GLY A 11 13.07 -0.93 56.02
C GLY A 11 13.74 -0.36 54.78
N ASP A 12 14.79 0.43 55.02
CA ASP A 12 15.82 0.88 54.07
C ASP A 12 16.64 -0.32 53.51
N GLY A 13 17.16 -0.20 52.29
CA GLY A 13 17.77 -1.34 51.58
C GLY A 13 18.34 -1.03 50.20
N GLU A 14 19.39 -0.22 50.19
CA GLU A 14 20.31 0.13 49.11
C GLU A 14 20.77 -0.97 48.11
N LYS A 15 21.09 -0.46 46.89
CA LYS A 15 22.23 -0.79 46.01
C LYS A 15 22.34 -2.22 45.43
N LYS A 16 22.36 -2.27 44.09
CA LYS A 16 23.55 -2.74 43.35
C LYS A 16 23.68 -2.10 41.97
N LYS A 17 24.77 -1.34 41.83
CA LYS A 17 25.42 -0.94 40.58
C LYS A 17 25.90 -2.19 39.84
N SER A 18 25.74 -2.22 38.52
CA SER A 18 26.77 -2.77 37.64
C SER A 18 26.84 -1.94 36.36
N LYS A 19 27.99 -1.29 36.24
CA LYS A 19 28.46 -0.48 35.11
C LYS A 19 29.70 -1.20 34.63
N SER A 20 29.74 -1.64 33.38
CA SER A 20 30.99 -2.01 32.69
C SER A 20 30.93 -1.58 31.22
N LYS A 21 31.62 -0.46 30.95
CA LYS A 21 32.47 -0.20 29.75
C LYS A 21 33.36 -1.44 29.51
N SER A 22 33.83 -1.83 28.31
CA SER A 22 34.44 -1.05 27.21
C SER A 22 34.75 -1.96 25.99
N LYS A 23 34.53 -1.41 24.78
CA LYS A 23 35.33 -1.40 23.50
C LYS A 23 36.78 -1.99 23.50
N PRO A 24 37.51 -2.12 22.35
CA PRO A 24 37.18 -2.18 20.88
C PRO A 24 38.12 -3.11 20.00
N LYS A 25 38.02 -2.98 18.65
CA LYS A 25 39.04 -3.25 17.57
C LYS A 25 39.25 -4.70 17.09
N ASP A 26 39.61 -5.05 15.85
CA ASP A 26 39.97 -4.36 14.60
C ASP A 26 39.97 -5.40 13.43
N LYS A 27 39.75 -4.94 12.19
CA LYS A 27 40.38 -5.31 10.88
C LYS A 27 40.38 -6.76 10.34
N THR A 28 39.77 -7.01 9.17
CA THR A 28 40.35 -7.00 7.79
C THR A 28 41.17 -8.26 7.45
N LYS A 29 40.73 -9.04 6.44
CA LYS A 29 41.52 -9.38 5.24
C LYS A 29 40.80 -10.30 4.23
N GLU A 30 41.03 -9.93 2.98
CA GLU A 30 40.77 -10.54 1.69
C GLU A 30 41.95 -11.45 1.28
N ALA A 31 41.70 -12.60 0.62
CA ALA A 31 42.54 -13.31 -0.38
C ALA A 31 41.92 -14.72 -0.63
N LYS A 32 41.46 -15.12 -1.82
CA LYS A 32 42.15 -15.57 -3.07
C LYS A 32 42.87 -16.94 -3.00
N GLU A 33 42.33 -17.88 -3.82
CA GLU A 33 43.03 -18.72 -4.82
C GLU A 33 43.65 -20.11 -4.47
N VAL A 34 43.04 -21.19 -5.03
CA VAL A 34 43.59 -22.30 -5.87
C VAL A 34 44.33 -23.55 -5.31
N LYS A 35 44.06 -24.69 -6.03
CA LYS A 35 44.79 -25.98 -6.20
C LYS A 35 44.61 -27.04 -5.09
N GLU A 36 44.51 -28.36 -5.33
CA GLU A 36 44.96 -29.22 -6.44
C GLU A 36 44.23 -30.61 -6.37
N ARG A 37 43.95 -31.23 -7.54
CA ARG A 37 43.74 -32.70 -7.77
C ARG A 37 45.15 -33.38 -7.81
N PRO A 38 45.43 -34.68 -8.14
CA PRO A 38 44.68 -35.82 -8.76
C PRO A 38 45.07 -37.19 -8.05
N PRO A 39 45.15 -38.43 -8.64
CA PRO A 39 44.87 -38.92 -9.99
C PRO A 39 44.15 -40.31 -10.13
N SER A 40 43.67 -40.57 -11.36
CA SER A 40 43.36 -41.89 -12.01
C SER A 40 44.69 -42.59 -12.46
N PRO A 41 44.81 -43.73 -13.21
CA PRO A 41 43.95 -44.40 -14.24
C PRO A 41 44.04 -45.98 -14.15
N PRO A 42 44.03 -46.87 -15.18
CA PRO A 42 43.78 -46.80 -16.66
C PRO A 42 42.99 -47.96 -17.39
N THR A 43 42.43 -47.61 -18.57
CA THR A 43 42.56 -48.25 -19.94
C THR A 43 41.81 -49.54 -20.39
N ALA A 44 40.89 -49.36 -21.37
CA ALA A 44 40.68 -49.93 -22.75
C ALA A 44 41.07 -51.41 -23.10
N PRO A 45 40.59 -52.08 -24.21
CA PRO A 45 40.15 -51.55 -25.52
C PRO A 45 39.01 -52.29 -26.32
N GLU A 46 38.57 -51.69 -27.44
CA GLU A 46 37.84 -52.22 -28.65
C GLU A 46 38.80 -53.08 -29.54
N PRO A 47 38.48 -53.75 -30.70
CA PRO A 47 37.36 -53.68 -31.70
C PRO A 47 36.98 -55.09 -32.35
N PRO A 48 36.60 -55.31 -33.65
CA PRO A 48 35.46 -54.88 -34.53
C PRO A 48 34.64 -56.08 -35.17
N PRO A 49 34.20 -56.14 -36.47
CA PRO A 49 32.79 -56.02 -36.93
C PRO A 49 32.22 -57.22 -37.78
N GLN A 50 31.00 -57.06 -38.31
CA GLN A 50 30.43 -57.61 -39.58
C GLN A 50 29.21 -58.58 -39.57
N PRO A 51 28.38 -58.56 -40.65
CA PRO A 51 26.92 -58.75 -40.65
C PRO A 51 26.49 -60.12 -41.26
N VAL A 52 25.17 -60.35 -41.47
CA VAL A 52 24.53 -60.99 -42.65
C VAL A 52 23.17 -61.66 -42.33
N ALA A 53 22.17 -61.33 -43.18
CA ALA A 53 20.98 -62.10 -43.61
C ALA A 53 19.73 -62.31 -42.70
N GLN A 54 18.60 -61.77 -43.19
CA GLN A 54 17.23 -62.32 -43.08
C GLN A 54 16.99 -63.36 -44.22
N PRO A 55 15.79 -63.97 -44.47
CA PRO A 55 14.58 -64.37 -43.70
C PRO A 55 14.29 -65.91 -43.93
N PRO A 56 13.08 -66.57 -43.80
CA PRO A 56 11.70 -66.10 -43.58
C PRO A 56 10.76 -66.95 -42.67
N THR A 57 9.52 -66.43 -42.55
CA THR A 57 8.21 -67.11 -42.34
C THR A 57 7.70 -67.48 -40.93
N GLN A 58 6.93 -66.52 -40.36
CA GLN A 58 5.57 -66.61 -39.72
C GLN A 58 5.29 -67.59 -38.56
N PRO A 59 4.19 -67.42 -37.78
CA PRO A 59 3.48 -66.22 -37.29
C PRO A 59 3.26 -66.29 -35.75
N VAL A 60 2.50 -65.32 -35.21
CA VAL A 60 1.81 -65.32 -33.89
C VAL A 60 2.41 -64.40 -32.81
N ALA A 61 1.50 -63.60 -32.24
CA ALA A 61 1.60 -62.68 -31.10
C ALA A 61 2.09 -61.25 -31.40
N GLN A 62 1.13 -60.39 -31.77
CA GLN A 62 1.24 -58.93 -31.62
C GLN A 62 1.51 -58.58 -30.15
N PRO A 63 2.55 -57.78 -29.83
CA PRO A 63 2.58 -57.01 -28.60
C PRO A 63 1.53 -55.88 -28.66
N PRO A 64 0.96 -55.45 -27.51
CA PRO A 64 -0.07 -54.43 -27.46
C PRO A 64 0.43 -53.09 -28.06
N PRO A 65 -0.48 -52.24 -28.59
CA PRO A 65 -0.10 -50.98 -29.20
C PRO A 65 0.67 -50.09 -28.21
N PRO A 66 1.71 -49.36 -28.65
CA PRO A 66 2.38 -48.38 -27.81
C PRO A 66 1.35 -47.35 -27.36
N ALA A 67 1.32 -47.10 -26.05
CA ALA A 67 0.52 -46.05 -25.44
C ALA A 67 0.71 -44.75 -26.22
N ALA A 68 -0.38 -44.19 -26.74
CA ALA A 68 -0.40 -42.88 -27.32
C ALA A 68 0.18 -41.88 -26.29
N GLU A 69 1.36 -41.34 -26.58
CA GLU A 69 1.76 -40.08 -25.95
C GLU A 69 0.63 -39.09 -26.24
N PRO A 70 -0.01 -38.51 -25.21
CA PRO A 70 -1.12 -37.62 -25.45
C PRO A 70 -0.57 -36.43 -26.22
N GLU A 71 -1.07 -36.23 -27.45
CA GLU A 71 -0.77 -35.06 -28.27
C GLU A 71 -1.12 -33.80 -27.48
N LEU A 72 -0.12 -33.27 -26.78
CA LEU A 72 -0.09 -31.93 -26.20
C LEU A 72 0.07 -30.97 -27.37
N ASN A 73 -1.00 -30.79 -28.15
CA ASN A 73 -1.00 -29.86 -29.27
C ASN A 73 -2.33 -29.12 -29.31
N ASP A 74 -2.62 -28.42 -28.21
CA ASP A 74 -3.81 -27.57 -28.13
C ASP A 74 -3.56 -26.28 -28.94
N PRO A 75 -4.30 -26.03 -30.04
CA PRO A 75 -4.05 -24.89 -30.92
C PRO A 75 -4.24 -23.55 -30.21
N ASP A 76 -5.09 -23.49 -29.19
CA ASP A 76 -5.33 -22.29 -28.40
C ASP A 76 -4.14 -21.98 -27.48
N ALA A 77 -3.55 -23.02 -26.88
CA ALA A 77 -2.32 -22.89 -26.09
C ALA A 77 -1.18 -22.38 -26.95
N VAL A 78 -1.04 -22.91 -28.16
CA VAL A 78 0.01 -22.49 -29.10
C VAL A 78 -0.19 -21.03 -29.54
N GLN A 79 -1.42 -20.61 -29.80
CA GLN A 79 -1.72 -19.23 -30.17
C GLN A 79 -1.47 -18.26 -29.02
N LEU A 80 -1.88 -18.63 -27.81
CA LEU A 80 -1.61 -17.87 -26.60
C LEU A 80 -0.10 -17.76 -26.36
N PHE A 81 0.62 -18.87 -26.49
CA PHE A 81 2.07 -18.91 -26.34
C PHE A 81 2.77 -17.95 -27.31
N ARG A 82 2.42 -18.02 -28.60
CA ARG A 82 2.99 -17.15 -29.64
C ARG A 82 2.72 -15.67 -29.42
N ARG A 83 1.63 -15.33 -28.74
CA ARG A 83 1.27 -13.93 -28.47
C ARG A 83 2.10 -13.31 -27.36
N TYR A 84 2.46 -14.10 -26.34
CA TYR A 84 3.25 -13.65 -25.20
C TYR A 84 4.75 -13.94 -25.35
N ASP A 85 5.16 -14.82 -26.27
CA ASP A 85 6.55 -14.94 -26.74
C ASP A 85 6.94 -13.73 -27.60
N ARG A 86 7.15 -12.58 -26.96
CA ARG A 86 7.48 -11.30 -27.62
C ARG A 86 8.77 -11.35 -28.39
N GLU A 87 9.76 -12.06 -27.84
CA GLU A 87 11.09 -12.18 -28.40
C GLU A 87 11.17 -13.22 -29.52
N LYS A 88 10.08 -13.98 -29.75
CA LYS A 88 10.03 -15.14 -30.67
C LYS A 88 11.15 -16.13 -30.37
N ALA A 89 11.50 -16.23 -29.10
CA ALA A 89 12.63 -17.01 -28.63
C ALA A 89 12.23 -18.46 -28.31
N HIS A 90 10.98 -18.83 -28.63
CA HIS A 90 10.38 -20.14 -28.38
C HIS A 90 10.27 -20.48 -26.88
N HIS A 91 10.28 -19.47 -26.03
CA HIS A 91 10.11 -19.60 -24.59
C HIS A 91 9.40 -18.36 -24.02
N ILE A 92 8.64 -18.53 -22.95
CA ILE A 92 7.97 -17.44 -22.24
C ILE A 92 8.79 -17.10 -21.01
N THR A 93 9.22 -15.85 -20.90
CA THR A 93 9.92 -15.39 -19.70
C THR A 93 8.94 -15.19 -18.53
N ARG A 94 9.46 -15.11 -17.31
CA ARG A 94 8.65 -14.78 -16.13
C ARG A 94 7.86 -13.47 -16.30
N SER A 95 8.43 -12.47 -16.96
CA SER A 95 7.75 -11.20 -17.25
C SER A 95 6.58 -11.37 -18.22
N ASP A 96 6.75 -12.16 -19.27
CA ASP A 96 5.70 -12.41 -20.26
C ASP A 96 4.54 -13.21 -19.64
N PHE A 97 4.87 -14.18 -18.77
CA PHE A 97 3.88 -14.94 -18.00
C PHE A 97 3.09 -14.04 -17.03
N LEU A 98 3.76 -13.12 -16.33
CA LEU A 98 3.11 -12.13 -15.48
C LEU A 98 2.15 -11.23 -16.27
N GLU A 99 2.54 -10.83 -17.48
CA GLU A 99 1.70 -10.01 -18.34
C GLU A 99 0.46 -10.76 -18.83
N LEU A 100 0.59 -12.03 -19.19
CA LEU A 100 -0.54 -12.90 -19.49
C LEU A 100 -1.55 -12.96 -18.35
N LEU A 101 -1.08 -13.12 -17.12
CA LEU A 101 -1.95 -13.14 -15.94
C LEU A 101 -2.60 -11.78 -15.69
N ARG A 102 -1.85 -10.68 -15.88
CA ARG A 102 -2.41 -9.32 -15.81
C ARG A 102 -3.51 -9.11 -16.83
N ASP A 103 -3.30 -9.51 -18.08
CA ASP A 103 -4.29 -9.38 -19.15
C ASP A 103 -5.52 -10.25 -18.88
N TYR A 104 -5.33 -11.46 -18.36
CA TYR A 104 -6.43 -12.32 -17.93
C TYR A 104 -7.30 -11.66 -16.84
N THR A 105 -6.67 -11.08 -15.81
CA THR A 105 -7.42 -10.37 -14.75
C THR A 105 -8.01 -9.03 -15.21
N ALA A 106 -7.37 -8.37 -16.18
CA ALA A 106 -7.85 -7.15 -16.78
C ALA A 106 -9.07 -7.38 -17.67
N TRP A 107 -9.10 -8.53 -18.35
CA TRP A 107 -10.18 -8.96 -19.24
C TRP A 107 -11.50 -9.16 -18.49
N TYR A 108 -11.48 -9.49 -17.19
CA TYR A 108 -12.69 -9.53 -16.38
C TYR A 108 -13.32 -8.12 -16.26
N PRO A 109 -14.44 -7.84 -16.95
CA PRO A 109 -15.11 -6.56 -16.87
C PRO A 109 -15.73 -6.46 -15.49
N GLY A 110 -15.46 -5.35 -14.78
CA GLY A 110 -16.01 -5.12 -13.46
C GLY A 110 -17.52 -5.39 -13.40
N ARG A 111 -17.91 -6.19 -12.40
CA ARG A 111 -19.28 -6.28 -11.84
C ARG A 111 -20.41 -6.01 -12.83
N LYS A 112 -20.68 -6.96 -13.74
CA LYS A 112 -22.05 -7.13 -14.23
C LYS A 112 -22.74 -8.00 -13.19
N TRP A 113 -23.76 -7.44 -12.52
CA TRP A 113 -24.40 -7.98 -11.31
C TRP A 113 -25.03 -9.39 -11.44
N ASP A 114 -25.01 -10.00 -12.64
CA ASP A 114 -25.69 -11.26 -12.95
C ASP A 114 -24.76 -12.45 -13.29
N MET A 115 -23.43 -12.29 -13.22
CA MET A 115 -22.52 -13.44 -13.41
C MET A 115 -22.07 -14.03 -12.07
N PRO A 116 -22.05 -15.38 -11.93
CA PRO A 116 -21.51 -16.03 -10.75
C PRO A 116 -20.07 -15.57 -10.53
N VAL A 117 -19.74 -15.30 -9.26
CA VAL A 117 -18.44 -14.82 -8.79
C VAL A 117 -17.37 -15.88 -9.09
N MET A 118 -16.84 -15.89 -10.31
CA MET A 118 -15.62 -16.65 -10.61
C MET A 118 -14.46 -15.90 -9.94
N PRO A 119 -13.59 -16.61 -9.20
CA PRO A 119 -12.45 -15.99 -8.54
C PRO A 119 -11.60 -15.24 -9.57
N CYS A 120 -11.20 -14.00 -9.24
CA CYS A 120 -10.33 -13.18 -10.09
C CYS A 120 -8.89 -13.74 -10.23
N ALA A 121 -8.64 -14.93 -9.69
CA ALA A 121 -7.37 -15.64 -9.70
C ALA A 121 -7.58 -17.01 -10.34
N LEU A 122 -6.56 -17.52 -11.04
CA LEU A 122 -6.60 -18.87 -11.58
C LEU A 122 -6.87 -19.86 -10.45
N THR A 123 -7.94 -20.64 -10.50
CA THR A 123 -8.26 -21.62 -9.46
C THR A 123 -7.77 -23.01 -9.81
N ASP A 124 -7.38 -23.80 -8.81
CA ASP A 124 -7.14 -25.22 -9.00
C ASP A 124 -8.44 -26.00 -9.28
N ALA A 125 -8.32 -27.31 -9.52
CA ALA A 125 -9.46 -28.20 -9.73
C ALA A 125 -10.41 -28.31 -8.51
N ALA A 126 -9.97 -27.87 -7.32
CA ALA A 126 -10.76 -27.80 -6.10
C ALA A 126 -11.41 -26.41 -5.90
N GLY A 127 -11.24 -25.47 -6.83
CA GLY A 127 -11.78 -24.12 -6.76
C GLY A 127 -10.99 -23.18 -5.83
N ILE A 128 -9.79 -23.57 -5.40
CA ILE A 128 -8.92 -22.76 -4.55
C ILE A 128 -8.13 -21.79 -5.45
N PRO A 129 -8.17 -20.47 -5.19
CA PRO A 129 -7.41 -19.51 -5.97
C PRO A 129 -5.91 -19.73 -5.80
N LEU A 130 -5.26 -20.07 -6.91
CA LEU A 130 -3.81 -20.12 -7.03
C LEU A 130 -3.30 -18.70 -7.30
N GLY A 131 -3.36 -17.86 -6.27
CA GLY A 131 -2.48 -16.72 -6.07
C GLY A 131 -2.25 -15.79 -7.28
N PHE A 132 -3.30 -15.24 -7.87
CA PHE A 132 -3.14 -14.04 -8.67
C PHE A 132 -4.36 -13.16 -8.48
N GLU A 133 -4.49 -12.59 -7.28
CA GLU A 133 -5.66 -11.79 -6.92
C GLU A 133 -5.43 -10.30 -7.17
N ARG A 134 -6.32 -9.67 -7.94
CA ARG A 134 -6.30 -8.25 -8.35
C ARG A 134 -6.13 -7.21 -7.22
N THR A 135 -6.29 -7.61 -5.96
CA THR A 135 -6.45 -6.74 -4.78
C THR A 135 -5.23 -6.66 -3.86
N ALA A 136 -4.21 -7.51 -4.03
CA ALA A 136 -3.09 -7.59 -3.08
C ALA A 136 -1.79 -6.99 -3.62
N ARG A 137 -1.02 -6.34 -2.75
CA ARG A 137 0.38 -5.90 -3.01
C ARG A 137 1.37 -7.05 -3.26
N ASN A 138 0.90 -8.30 -3.44
CA ASN A 138 1.68 -9.55 -3.51
C ASN A 138 1.47 -10.39 -4.80
N THR A 139 0.76 -9.87 -5.82
CA THR A 139 0.42 -10.61 -7.05
C THR A 139 1.62 -11.13 -7.84
N GLU A 140 2.72 -10.37 -7.87
CA GLU A 140 3.93 -10.76 -8.59
C GLU A 140 4.66 -11.94 -7.94
N PHE A 141 4.55 -12.06 -6.61
CA PHE A 141 5.18 -13.14 -5.85
C PHE A 141 4.46 -14.47 -6.09
N GLU A 142 3.14 -14.45 -6.08
CA GLU A 142 2.31 -15.63 -6.25
C GLU A 142 2.32 -16.15 -7.71
N ALA A 143 2.27 -15.25 -8.70
CA ALA A 143 2.51 -15.61 -10.09
C ALA A 143 3.92 -16.19 -10.32
N GLY A 144 4.91 -15.74 -9.56
CA GLY A 144 6.25 -16.33 -9.55
C GLY A 144 6.23 -17.79 -9.10
N GLN A 145 5.49 -18.12 -8.04
CA GLN A 145 5.36 -19.50 -7.58
C GLN A 145 4.61 -20.39 -8.57
N LEU A 146 3.59 -19.86 -9.26
CA LEU A 146 2.93 -20.58 -10.34
C LEU A 146 3.89 -20.86 -11.50
N PHE A 147 4.67 -19.88 -11.90
CA PHE A 147 5.69 -20.04 -12.94
C PHE A 147 6.69 -21.15 -12.59
N GLU A 148 7.24 -21.11 -11.37
CA GLU A 148 8.21 -22.09 -10.88
C GLU A 148 7.67 -23.53 -10.79
N ARG A 149 6.34 -23.71 -10.70
CA ARG A 149 5.73 -25.05 -10.71
C ARG A 149 5.77 -25.73 -12.08
N TYR A 150 5.67 -24.94 -13.14
CA TYR A 150 5.65 -25.46 -14.53
C TYR A 150 7.03 -25.41 -15.19
N ASP A 151 7.93 -24.55 -14.71
CA ASP A 151 9.37 -24.50 -15.05
C ASP A 151 10.11 -25.70 -14.43
N SER A 152 9.91 -26.88 -15.02
CA SER A 152 10.43 -28.15 -14.50
C SER A 152 11.95 -28.23 -14.61
N ASN A 153 12.50 -27.58 -15.64
CA ASN A 153 13.93 -27.51 -15.88
C ASN A 153 14.62 -26.37 -15.07
N ARG A 154 13.86 -25.55 -14.33
CA ARG A 154 14.34 -24.35 -13.60
C ARG A 154 15.19 -23.44 -14.47
N SER A 155 14.85 -23.37 -15.74
CA SER A 155 15.56 -22.54 -16.72
C SER A 155 15.29 -21.05 -16.51
N GLY A 156 14.24 -20.72 -15.74
CA GLY A 156 13.71 -19.36 -15.63
C GLY A 156 12.85 -18.96 -16.83
N THR A 157 12.52 -19.93 -17.70
CA THR A 157 11.73 -19.74 -18.93
C THR A 157 10.77 -20.92 -19.10
N LEU A 158 9.55 -20.68 -19.59
CA LEU A 158 8.60 -21.75 -19.89
C LEU A 158 8.70 -22.14 -21.36
N GLU A 159 9.10 -23.38 -21.62
CA GLU A 159 9.04 -23.95 -22.97
C GLU A 159 7.59 -24.22 -23.40
N ILE A 160 7.36 -24.36 -24.71
CA ILE A 160 6.01 -24.63 -25.25
C ILE A 160 5.34 -25.86 -24.61
N LYS A 161 6.11 -26.91 -24.30
CA LYS A 161 5.60 -28.14 -23.67
C LYS A 161 5.14 -27.89 -22.24
N GLU A 162 5.91 -27.11 -21.48
CA GLU A 162 5.59 -26.72 -20.11
C GLU A 162 4.38 -25.78 -20.08
N PHE A 163 4.33 -24.85 -21.02
CA PHE A 163 3.19 -23.95 -21.17
C PHE A 163 1.90 -24.67 -21.57
N GLN A 164 1.99 -25.72 -22.40
CA GLN A 164 0.82 -26.54 -22.75
C GLN A 164 0.29 -27.33 -21.55
N LEU A 165 1.16 -27.78 -20.64
CA LEU A 165 0.74 -28.38 -19.37
C LEU A 165 0.01 -27.36 -18.50
N PHE A 166 0.56 -26.16 -18.36
CA PHE A 166 -0.11 -25.04 -17.69
C PHE A 166 -1.49 -24.76 -18.33
N TYR A 167 -1.54 -24.59 -19.65
CA TYR A 167 -2.79 -24.28 -20.34
C TYR A 167 -3.83 -25.39 -20.15
N LYS A 168 -3.41 -26.66 -20.16
CA LYS A 168 -4.30 -27.80 -19.93
C LYS A 168 -4.93 -27.75 -18.54
N ASP A 169 -4.16 -27.44 -17.51
CA ASP A 169 -4.66 -27.37 -16.14
C ASP A 169 -5.66 -26.21 -15.95
N PHE A 170 -5.44 -25.10 -16.65
CA PHE A 170 -6.29 -23.90 -16.57
C PHE A 170 -7.23 -23.72 -17.76
N LYS A 171 -7.38 -24.74 -18.61
CA LYS A 171 -8.11 -24.63 -19.90
C LYS A 171 -9.52 -24.10 -19.72
N LYS A 172 -10.23 -24.55 -18.69
CA LYS A 172 -11.61 -24.12 -18.40
C LYS A 172 -11.73 -22.63 -18.11
N GLN A 173 -10.69 -22.02 -17.59
CA GLN A 173 -10.63 -20.61 -17.19
C GLN A 173 -10.03 -19.73 -18.29
N LEU A 174 -9.03 -20.25 -19.01
CA LEU A 174 -8.34 -19.52 -20.07
C LEU A 174 -9.06 -19.62 -21.42
N ALA A 175 -9.83 -20.68 -21.70
CA ALA A 175 -10.49 -20.83 -23.00
C ALA A 175 -11.42 -19.65 -23.37
N PRO A 176 -12.30 -19.14 -22.48
CA PRO A 176 -13.13 -17.97 -22.80
C PRO A 176 -12.30 -16.71 -23.07
N PHE A 177 -11.21 -16.53 -22.32
CA PHE A 177 -10.27 -15.42 -22.49
C PHE A 177 -9.54 -15.50 -23.84
N VAL A 178 -9.07 -16.70 -24.21
CA VAL A 178 -8.38 -16.94 -25.48
C VAL A 178 -9.34 -16.79 -26.66
N GLU A 179 -10.55 -17.34 -26.56
CA GLU A 179 -11.59 -17.23 -27.59
C GLU A 179 -11.94 -15.76 -27.88
N GLU A 180 -12.16 -14.94 -26.84
CA GLU A 180 -12.44 -13.50 -27.03
C GLU A 180 -11.20 -12.74 -27.53
N MET A 181 -10.00 -13.11 -27.07
CA MET A 181 -8.75 -12.51 -27.54
C MET A 181 -8.44 -12.82 -29.01
N LEU A 182 -8.90 -13.97 -29.51
CA LEU A 182 -8.68 -14.45 -30.88
C LEU A 182 -9.87 -14.14 -31.80
N ALA A 183 -11.04 -13.82 -31.24
CA ALA A 183 -12.20 -13.41 -32.02
C ALA A 183 -11.85 -12.21 -32.93
N PRO A 184 -12.18 -12.27 -34.24
CA PRO A 184 -12.00 -11.15 -35.14
C PRO A 184 -12.76 -9.95 -34.59
N ARG A 185 -12.04 -8.91 -34.14
CA ARG A 185 -12.63 -7.71 -33.52
C ARG A 185 -13.57 -7.00 -34.49
N THR A 186 -14.84 -7.36 -34.48
CA THR A 186 -15.93 -6.49 -34.91
C THR A 186 -16.14 -5.47 -33.79
N PHE A 187 -15.47 -4.32 -33.93
CA PHE A 187 -15.85 -3.02 -33.39
C PHE A 187 -16.70 -3.00 -32.11
N THR A 188 -16.05 -2.95 -30.95
CA THR A 188 -16.33 -2.09 -29.79
C THR A 188 -15.26 -2.43 -28.74
N TYR A 189 -14.84 -1.47 -27.91
CA TYR A 189 -13.68 -1.58 -26.98
C TYR A 189 -12.28 -1.46 -27.59
N ALA A 190 -12.05 -0.41 -28.38
CA ALA A 190 -10.71 0.05 -28.75
C ALA A 190 -10.32 1.35 -28.01
N ALA A 191 -10.57 1.44 -26.70
CA ALA A 191 -10.23 2.63 -25.91
C ALA A 191 -9.05 2.46 -24.93
N HIS A 192 -8.47 1.26 -24.74
CA HIS A 192 -7.56 1.06 -23.60
C HIS A 192 -6.09 0.70 -23.86
N LEU A 193 -5.60 0.63 -25.11
CA LEU A 193 -4.22 0.17 -25.35
C LEU A 193 -3.42 0.91 -26.45
N LYS A 194 -3.66 2.21 -26.69
CA LYS A 194 -2.77 3.01 -27.55
C LYS A 194 -2.26 4.28 -26.87
N ARG A 195 -1.35 4.10 -25.90
CA ARG A 195 -0.24 5.02 -25.65
C ARG A 195 1.04 4.29 -26.05
N PHE A 196 1.52 4.50 -27.26
CA PHE A 196 2.94 4.62 -27.64
C PHE A 196 3.06 4.61 -29.18
N ASN A 197 3.94 5.48 -29.67
CA ASN A 197 4.38 5.74 -31.05
C ASN A 197 3.50 6.58 -31.99
N GLY A 198 4.09 7.72 -32.36
CA GLY A 198 3.60 8.68 -33.33
C GLY A 198 4.22 8.56 -34.72
N TYR A 199 3.75 9.49 -35.54
CA TYR A 199 4.04 9.80 -36.95
C TYR A 199 3.41 8.88 -38.02
N PRO A 200 2.42 9.40 -38.78
CA PRO A 200 2.24 9.05 -40.18
C PRO A 200 2.91 10.13 -41.05
N VAL A 201 3.85 9.73 -41.91
CA VAL A 201 4.30 10.54 -43.05
C VAL A 201 3.47 10.15 -44.27
N ASP A 202 2.86 11.19 -44.81
CA ASP A 202 2.11 11.40 -46.04
C ASP A 202 2.18 10.35 -47.16
N SER A 203 0.99 9.92 -47.59
CA SER A 203 0.74 9.53 -48.98
C SER A 203 -0.30 10.48 -49.56
N SER A 204 0.18 11.45 -50.34
CA SER A 204 -0.63 12.42 -51.05
C SER A 204 -1.26 11.78 -52.29
N SER A 205 -2.59 11.88 -52.43
CA SER A 205 -3.28 11.76 -53.71
C SER A 205 -4.24 12.93 -53.90
N PRO A 206 -4.12 13.71 -55.00
CA PRO A 206 -4.69 15.06 -55.05
C PRO A 206 -5.91 15.14 -55.96
N TRP A 207 -7.01 14.44 -55.67
CA TRP A 207 -8.28 14.70 -56.35
C TRP A 207 -9.46 14.33 -55.44
N ASN A 208 -9.90 15.25 -54.58
CA ASN A 208 -11.30 15.23 -54.20
C ASN A 208 -11.85 16.56 -53.69
N ASN A 209 -12.76 17.14 -54.47
CA ASN A 209 -13.59 18.28 -54.12
C ASN A 209 -14.69 17.87 -53.12
N HIS A 210 -14.30 17.64 -51.85
CA HIS A 210 -15.23 17.46 -50.72
C HIS A 210 -14.98 18.52 -49.65
N VAL A 211 -15.19 19.80 -49.96
CA VAL A 211 -14.91 20.91 -49.02
C VAL A 211 -16.06 21.16 -48.03
N ALA A 212 -17.26 20.63 -48.28
CA ALA A 212 -18.41 20.79 -47.37
C ALA A 212 -18.59 19.60 -46.40
N SER A 213 -18.18 18.38 -46.79
CA SER A 213 -18.35 17.18 -45.96
C SER A 213 -17.26 17.07 -44.88
N THR A 214 -16.02 17.46 -45.19
CA THR A 214 -14.88 17.45 -44.26
C THR A 214 -15.13 18.30 -43.00
N ARG A 215 -15.77 19.48 -43.15
CA ARG A 215 -16.08 20.35 -42.00
C ARG A 215 -17.01 19.71 -40.95
N VAL A 216 -17.91 18.81 -41.35
CA VAL A 216 -18.84 18.16 -40.42
C VAL A 216 -18.14 17.08 -39.60
N TYR A 217 -17.21 16.34 -40.22
CA TYR A 217 -16.40 15.33 -39.52
C TYR A 217 -15.44 15.97 -38.52
N ASP A 218 -14.83 17.12 -38.86
CA ASP A 218 -13.96 17.85 -37.93
C ASP A 218 -14.72 18.31 -36.68
N ARG A 219 -15.99 18.69 -36.84
CA ARG A 219 -16.81 19.22 -35.74
C ARG A 219 -17.33 18.15 -34.79
N GLN A 220 -17.80 17.02 -35.33
CA GLN A 220 -18.19 15.88 -34.50
C GLN A 220 -17.00 15.38 -33.68
N HIS A 221 -15.84 15.24 -34.34
CA HIS A 221 -14.60 14.82 -33.66
C HIS A 221 -14.17 15.82 -32.56
N LEU A 222 -14.31 17.13 -32.82
CA LEU A 222 -14.01 18.14 -31.79
C LEU A 222 -14.98 18.04 -30.60
N TYR A 223 -16.27 17.87 -30.86
CA TYR A 223 -17.28 17.66 -29.81
C TYR A 223 -16.94 16.43 -28.96
N ASP A 224 -16.70 15.27 -29.61
CA ASP A 224 -16.40 14.00 -28.92
C ASP A 224 -15.11 14.12 -28.10
N SER A 225 -14.05 14.68 -28.69
CA SER A 225 -12.76 14.90 -28.00
C SER A 225 -12.90 15.82 -26.78
N LYS A 226 -13.72 16.87 -26.87
CA LYS A 226 -13.97 17.80 -25.76
C LYS A 226 -14.85 17.18 -24.68
N LEU A 227 -15.82 16.38 -25.07
CA LEU A 227 -16.67 15.64 -24.14
C LEU A 227 -15.86 14.60 -23.36
N ASP A 228 -14.99 13.86 -24.04
CA ASP A 228 -14.03 12.93 -23.42
C ASP A 228 -13.08 13.66 -22.47
N GLN A 229 -12.61 14.86 -22.85
CA GLN A 229 -11.77 15.70 -21.99
C GLN A 229 -12.51 16.08 -20.68
N LEU A 230 -13.78 16.49 -20.76
CA LEU A 230 -14.58 16.78 -19.56
C LEU A 230 -14.80 15.53 -18.72
N ASN A 231 -15.14 14.40 -19.35
CA ASN A 231 -15.36 13.15 -18.62
C ASN A 231 -14.11 12.70 -17.88
N SER A 232 -12.95 12.76 -18.53
CA SER A 232 -11.66 12.43 -17.90
C SER A 232 -11.33 13.34 -16.71
N LEU A 233 -11.65 14.65 -16.80
CA LEU A 233 -11.46 15.57 -15.68
C LEU A 233 -12.44 15.33 -14.53
N CYS A 234 -13.71 15.03 -14.84
CA CYS A 234 -14.69 14.63 -13.85
C CYS A 234 -14.23 13.37 -13.10
N GLU A 235 -13.77 12.34 -13.82
CA GLU A 235 -13.33 11.07 -13.23
C GLU A 235 -12.04 11.22 -12.41
N SER A 236 -11.05 11.95 -12.92
CA SER A 236 -9.77 12.10 -12.23
C SER A 236 -9.80 13.07 -11.04
N SER A 237 -10.59 14.15 -11.13
CA SER A 237 -10.55 15.24 -10.15
C SER A 237 -11.80 15.28 -9.27
N LEU A 238 -12.99 15.25 -9.86
CA LEU A 238 -14.23 15.41 -9.11
C LEU A 238 -14.60 14.18 -8.28
N LEU A 239 -14.31 12.95 -8.76
CA LEU A 239 -14.55 11.75 -7.96
C LEU A 239 -13.71 11.71 -6.68
N SER A 240 -12.43 12.07 -6.78
CA SER A 240 -11.54 12.17 -5.61
C SER A 240 -12.00 13.25 -4.64
N GLN A 241 -12.38 14.43 -5.17
CA GLN A 241 -12.89 15.53 -4.34
C GLN A 241 -14.21 15.17 -3.64
N ARG A 242 -15.14 14.54 -4.37
CA ARG A 242 -16.41 14.05 -3.82
C ARG A 242 -16.19 13.06 -2.69
N ALA A 243 -15.29 12.09 -2.87
CA ALA A 243 -14.97 11.11 -1.84
C ALA A 243 -14.44 11.78 -0.56
N LEU A 244 -13.58 12.79 -0.71
CA LEU A 244 -13.04 13.54 0.42
C LEU A 244 -14.13 14.36 1.14
N LEU A 245 -14.99 15.06 0.39
CA LEU A 245 -16.11 15.80 0.97
C LEU A 245 -17.07 14.87 1.73
N GLN A 246 -17.33 13.68 1.18
CA GLN A 246 -18.16 12.66 1.82
C GLN A 246 -17.55 12.16 3.14
N ASP A 247 -16.27 11.82 3.14
CA ASP A 247 -15.55 11.39 4.35
C ASP A 247 -15.57 12.47 5.45
N LYS A 248 -15.41 13.74 5.05
CA LYS A 248 -15.50 14.88 5.97
C LYS A 248 -16.92 15.07 6.51
N LEU A 249 -17.94 14.92 5.66
CA LEU A 249 -19.35 14.98 6.06
C LEU A 249 -19.67 13.88 7.09
N ASP A 250 -19.21 12.66 6.82
CA ASP A 250 -19.43 11.51 7.70
C ASP A 250 -18.67 11.67 9.03
N THR A 251 -17.46 12.21 8.99
CA THR A 251 -16.70 12.59 10.21
C THR A 251 -17.48 13.62 11.04
N LEU A 252 -17.92 14.72 10.41
CA LEU A 252 -18.70 15.75 11.11
C LEU A 252 -20.06 15.25 11.61
N ARG A 253 -20.66 14.25 10.96
CA ARG A 253 -21.84 13.57 11.50
C ARG A 253 -21.45 12.73 12.71
N GLN A 254 -20.42 11.89 12.64
CA GLN A 254 -20.03 11.03 13.77
C GLN A 254 -19.74 11.81 15.06
N GLU A 255 -18.96 12.89 15.01
CA GLU A 255 -18.69 13.66 16.24
C GLU A 255 -19.90 14.49 16.72
N ALA A 256 -20.97 14.62 15.92
CA ALA A 256 -22.21 15.26 16.37
C ALA A 256 -23.00 14.30 17.28
N TRP A 257 -22.94 13.01 16.97
CA TRP A 257 -23.60 11.96 17.75
C TRP A 257 -22.76 11.57 18.99
N GLY A 258 -21.43 11.60 18.89
CA GLY A 258 -20.54 11.23 19.99
C GLY A 258 -20.42 12.25 21.12
N ASN A 259 -20.68 13.54 20.86
CA ASN A 259 -20.48 14.63 21.84
C ASN A 259 -21.77 15.22 22.44
N ALA A 260 -22.89 14.49 22.38
CA ALA A 260 -24.18 14.94 22.93
C ALA A 260 -24.17 15.24 24.45
N HIS A 261 -23.07 14.97 25.16
CA HIS A 261 -22.91 15.24 26.60
C HIS A 261 -22.09 16.49 26.94
N MET A 262 -21.51 17.18 25.95
CA MET A 262 -20.79 18.43 26.21
C MET A 262 -21.70 19.62 25.94
N ARG A 263 -22.01 20.34 27.03
CA ARG A 263 -22.88 21.52 27.09
C ARG A 263 -22.52 22.52 25.98
N PRO A 264 -23.51 23.14 25.31
CA PRO A 264 -23.26 24.17 24.31
C PRO A 264 -22.61 25.36 25.01
N SER A 265 -21.31 25.57 24.76
CA SER A 265 -20.69 26.86 25.04
C SER A 265 -21.02 27.79 23.89
N ASP A 266 -21.77 28.84 24.21
CA ASP A 266 -22.05 29.98 23.33
C ASP A 266 -20.74 30.58 22.82
N SER A 267 -20.34 30.22 21.61
CA SER A 267 -19.21 30.83 20.93
C SER A 267 -19.51 30.93 19.45
N TYR A 268 -19.29 32.13 18.93
CA TYR A 268 -19.53 32.69 17.59
C TYR A 268 -18.90 31.95 16.39
N TYR A 269 -18.64 30.64 16.49
CA TYR A 269 -18.14 29.85 15.37
C TYR A 269 -19.29 29.47 14.44
N PRO A 270 -19.06 29.44 13.10
CA PRO A 270 -20.04 28.94 12.14
C PRO A 270 -20.61 27.64 12.66
N SER A 271 -21.94 27.57 12.75
CA SER A 271 -22.60 26.43 13.36
C SER A 271 -22.11 25.19 12.60
N ARG A 272 -21.76 24.15 13.33
CA ARG A 272 -21.41 22.85 12.75
C ARG A 272 -22.44 22.41 11.70
N HIS A 273 -23.70 22.79 11.91
CA HIS A 273 -24.79 22.59 10.97
C HIS A 273 -24.52 23.27 9.61
N ASP A 274 -24.09 24.54 9.61
CA ASP A 274 -23.78 25.30 8.39
C ASP A 274 -22.65 24.63 7.60
N GLN A 275 -21.67 24.05 8.30
CA GLN A 275 -20.59 23.30 7.64
C GLN A 275 -21.10 22.01 6.99
N ILE A 276 -22.01 21.30 7.64
CA ILE A 276 -22.63 20.08 7.11
C ILE A 276 -23.49 20.41 5.88
N GLU A 277 -24.31 21.47 5.95
CA GLU A 277 -25.10 21.94 4.81
C GLU A 277 -24.21 22.36 3.64
N GLN A 278 -23.15 23.13 3.89
CA GLN A 278 -22.25 23.58 2.84
C GLN A 278 -21.54 22.40 2.14
N LEU A 279 -21.09 21.39 2.91
CA LEU A 279 -20.49 20.18 2.33
C LEU A 279 -21.49 19.40 1.49
N GLN A 280 -22.75 19.30 1.93
CA GLN A 280 -23.79 18.65 1.16
C GLN A 280 -24.07 19.38 -0.15
N VAL A 281 -24.16 20.72 -0.12
CA VAL A 281 -24.33 21.56 -1.32
C VAL A 281 -23.19 21.36 -2.32
N ASP A 282 -21.94 21.27 -1.83
CA ASP A 282 -20.77 21.06 -2.69
C ASP A 282 -20.77 19.64 -3.31
N ILE A 283 -21.16 18.61 -2.55
CA ILE A 283 -21.32 17.23 -3.07
C ILE A 283 -22.41 17.19 -4.15
N ASP A 284 -23.57 17.79 -3.89
CA ASP A 284 -24.69 17.83 -4.83
C ASP A 284 -24.30 18.61 -6.10
N ALA A 285 -23.49 19.67 -5.98
CA ALA A 285 -22.98 20.42 -7.13
C ALA A 285 -22.04 19.57 -7.99
N ILE A 286 -21.16 18.78 -7.38
CA ILE A 286 -20.30 17.82 -8.10
C ILE A 286 -21.15 16.76 -8.80
N ASP A 287 -22.13 16.18 -8.10
CA ASP A 287 -22.99 15.13 -8.66
C ASP A 287 -23.82 15.64 -9.85
N ARG A 288 -24.33 16.87 -9.80
CA ARG A 288 -25.01 17.50 -10.95
C ARG A 288 -24.09 17.64 -12.15
N VAL A 289 -22.87 18.16 -11.98
CA VAL A 289 -21.92 18.33 -13.10
C VAL A 289 -21.52 16.99 -13.69
N MET A 290 -21.23 15.98 -12.86
CA MET A 290 -20.91 14.64 -13.34
C MET A 290 -22.09 13.99 -14.06
N SER A 291 -23.32 14.18 -13.55
CA SER A 291 -24.54 13.67 -14.18
C SER A 291 -24.77 14.30 -15.55
N ASP A 292 -24.61 15.63 -15.66
CA ASP A 292 -24.76 16.36 -16.92
C ASP A 292 -23.75 15.89 -17.99
N VAL A 293 -22.49 15.70 -17.61
CA VAL A 293 -21.44 15.20 -18.52
C VAL A 293 -21.74 13.76 -18.95
N LYS A 294 -22.15 12.89 -18.01
CA LYS A 294 -22.52 11.50 -18.33
C LYS A 294 -23.78 11.42 -19.18
N ALA A 295 -24.78 12.26 -18.94
CA ALA A 295 -25.99 12.33 -19.75
C ALA A 295 -25.64 12.69 -21.20
N ARG A 296 -24.71 13.62 -21.42
CA ARG A 296 -24.21 13.96 -22.76
C ARG A 296 -23.42 12.81 -23.41
N MET A 297 -22.61 12.07 -22.64
CA MET A 297 -21.85 10.90 -23.10
C MET A 297 -22.73 9.72 -23.51
N PHE A 298 -23.76 9.42 -22.71
CA PHE A 298 -24.62 8.24 -22.90
C PHE A 298 -25.96 8.57 -23.57
N SER A 299 -26.09 9.78 -24.14
CA SER A 299 -27.27 10.13 -24.93
C SER A 299 -27.36 9.22 -26.16
N SER A 300 -28.36 8.34 -26.20
CA SER A 300 -28.63 7.45 -27.34
C SER A 300 -28.95 8.20 -28.64
N ARG A 301 -29.29 9.49 -28.54
CA ARG A 301 -29.57 10.36 -29.67
C ARG A 301 -28.28 11.04 -30.13
N ARG A 302 -27.96 10.95 -31.43
CA ARG A 302 -26.86 11.73 -32.01
C ARG A 302 -27.13 13.23 -31.81
N PRO A 303 -26.17 13.99 -31.27
CA PRO A 303 -26.33 15.43 -31.08
C PRO A 303 -26.51 16.11 -32.44
N THR A 304 -27.46 17.04 -32.50
CA THR A 304 -27.66 17.88 -33.68
C THR A 304 -26.48 18.85 -33.82
N PRO A 305 -26.18 19.36 -35.03
CA PRO A 305 -25.13 20.35 -35.21
C PRO A 305 -25.28 21.54 -34.25
N GLN A 306 -26.49 22.08 -34.10
CA GLN A 306 -26.74 23.22 -33.20
C GLN A 306 -26.43 22.90 -31.73
N GLU A 307 -26.73 21.69 -31.27
CA GLU A 307 -26.38 21.23 -29.92
C GLU A 307 -24.86 21.11 -29.74
N MET A 308 -24.14 20.65 -30.78
CA MET A 308 -22.67 20.60 -30.75
C MET A 308 -22.04 21.99 -30.65
N ASP A 309 -22.52 22.97 -31.42
CA ASP A 309 -22.00 24.36 -31.31
C ASP A 309 -22.22 24.91 -29.92
N ARG A 310 -23.45 24.76 -29.41
CA ARG A 310 -23.80 25.22 -28.07
C ARG A 310 -22.92 24.56 -27.01
N PHE A 311 -22.64 23.27 -27.14
CA PHE A 311 -21.72 22.57 -26.25
C PHE A 311 -20.31 23.16 -26.31
N LEU A 312 -19.79 23.41 -27.51
CA LEU A 312 -18.44 23.95 -27.69
C LEU A 312 -18.33 25.38 -27.14
N ASP A 313 -19.39 26.18 -27.23
CA ASP A 313 -19.48 27.50 -26.60
C ASP A 313 -19.57 27.43 -25.07
N GLU A 314 -20.28 26.43 -24.53
CA GLU A 314 -20.40 26.18 -23.08
C GLU A 314 -19.15 25.52 -22.48
N PHE A 315 -18.31 24.88 -23.29
CA PHE A 315 -17.19 24.06 -22.85
C PHE A 315 -16.23 24.79 -21.90
N PRO A 316 -15.74 26.02 -22.20
CA PRO A 316 -14.83 26.72 -21.29
C PRO A 316 -15.46 26.98 -19.91
N ARG A 317 -16.75 27.32 -19.88
CA ARG A 317 -17.48 27.57 -18.62
C ARG A 317 -17.64 26.30 -17.79
N MET A 318 -17.95 25.17 -18.43
CA MET A 318 -18.01 23.87 -17.75
C MET A 318 -16.65 23.46 -17.22
N LEU A 319 -15.59 23.67 -18.00
CA LEU A 319 -14.22 23.38 -17.60
C LEU A 319 -13.79 24.20 -16.38
N ASP A 320 -14.09 25.50 -16.38
CA ASP A 320 -13.80 26.40 -15.25
C ASP A 320 -14.59 26.00 -14.02
N LYS A 321 -15.87 25.63 -14.17
CA LYS A 321 -16.70 25.13 -13.07
C LYS A 321 -16.15 23.82 -12.47
N ILE A 322 -15.68 22.89 -13.30
CA ILE A 322 -15.02 21.66 -12.83
C ILE A 322 -13.75 21.99 -12.06
N LYS A 323 -12.92 22.90 -12.58
CA LYS A 323 -11.69 23.34 -11.91
C LYS A 323 -11.98 24.09 -10.61
N GLU A 324 -13.03 24.90 -10.56
CA GLU A 324 -13.47 25.59 -9.35
C GLU A 324 -13.90 24.57 -8.30
N LEU A 325 -14.74 23.59 -8.65
CA LEU A 325 -15.19 22.55 -7.73
C LEU A 325 -14.04 21.63 -7.26
N ALA A 326 -13.12 21.28 -8.14
CA ALA A 326 -11.94 20.47 -7.82
C ALA A 326 -10.90 21.26 -7.00
N GLY A 327 -10.74 22.54 -7.29
CA GLY A 327 -9.77 23.43 -6.67
C GLY A 327 -10.29 24.15 -5.44
N LYS A 328 -11.60 24.10 -5.17
CA LYS A 328 -12.21 24.65 -3.96
C LYS A 328 -11.48 24.01 -2.80
N PRO A 329 -10.60 24.75 -2.09
CA PRO A 329 -9.91 24.17 -0.97
C PRO A 329 -11.03 23.71 -0.05
N ILE A 330 -11.06 22.42 0.28
CA ILE A 330 -11.92 21.98 1.37
C ILE A 330 -11.50 22.89 2.50
N HIS A 331 -12.34 23.87 2.84
CA HIS A 331 -12.02 24.88 3.84
C HIS A 331 -11.99 24.11 5.16
N THR A 332 -10.85 23.48 5.38
CA THR A 332 -10.37 23.08 6.66
C THR A 332 -9.95 24.40 7.27
N SER A 333 -10.93 25.04 7.91
CA SER A 333 -10.66 25.91 9.05
C SER A 333 -9.71 25.24 10.07
N SER A 334 -9.43 23.94 9.92
CA SER A 334 -8.43 23.21 10.67
C SER A 334 -6.98 23.64 10.41
N LYS A 335 -6.54 24.15 9.26
CA LYS A 335 -5.08 24.42 9.10
C LYS A 335 -4.60 25.57 10.02
N ALA A 336 -5.40 26.63 10.13
CA ALA A 336 -5.19 27.67 11.14
C ALA A 336 -5.42 27.16 12.57
N SER A 337 -6.41 26.28 12.76
CA SER A 337 -6.69 25.67 14.06
C SER A 337 -5.59 24.71 14.54
N TYR A 338 -4.91 24.00 13.64
CA TYR A 338 -3.77 23.12 13.95
C TYR A 338 -2.57 23.95 14.37
N ASP A 339 -2.26 25.02 13.64
CA ASP A 339 -1.19 25.94 14.02
C ASP A 339 -1.47 26.61 15.37
N GLU A 340 -2.72 26.97 15.65
CA GLU A 340 -3.13 27.54 16.93
C GLU A 340 -3.09 26.53 18.07
N ARG A 341 -3.56 25.30 17.83
CA ARG A 341 -3.47 24.18 18.77
C ARG A 341 -2.02 23.83 19.10
N ASP A 342 -1.14 23.81 18.11
CA ASP A 342 0.29 23.56 18.29
C ASP A 342 0.98 24.69 19.06
N ARG A 343 0.58 25.94 18.84
CA ARG A 343 1.03 27.08 19.66
C ARG A 343 0.56 26.94 21.11
N LEU A 344 -0.70 26.60 21.33
CA LEU A 344 -1.26 26.36 22.68
C LEU A 344 -0.55 25.20 23.39
N LEU A 345 -0.26 24.10 22.68
CA LEU A 345 0.51 22.98 23.22
C LEU A 345 1.91 23.41 23.63
N LYS A 346 2.61 24.20 22.80
CA LYS A 346 3.94 24.73 23.14
C LYS A 346 3.91 25.63 24.38
N VAL A 347 2.93 26.51 24.50
CA VAL A 347 2.76 27.38 25.68
C VAL A 347 2.51 26.54 26.93
N LYS A 348 1.63 25.53 26.84
CA LYS A 348 1.34 24.61 27.94
C LYS A 348 2.58 23.83 28.37
N ASP A 349 3.35 23.30 27.44
CA ASP A 349 4.58 22.55 27.73
C ASP A 349 5.64 23.45 28.37
N GLN A 350 5.78 24.69 27.90
CA GLN A 350 6.67 25.68 28.49
C GLN A 350 6.26 26.03 29.94
N MET A 351 4.96 26.17 30.21
CA MET A 351 4.45 26.40 31.57
C MET A 351 4.70 25.20 32.48
N ILE A 352 4.44 23.98 32.01
CA ILE A 352 4.70 22.74 32.76
C ILE A 352 6.19 22.65 33.11
N TRP A 353 7.06 22.94 32.14
CA TRP A 353 8.50 22.94 32.37
C TRP A 353 8.92 23.98 33.41
N GLY A 354 8.38 25.20 33.33
CA GLY A 354 8.61 26.25 34.34
C GLY A 354 8.21 25.83 35.74
N LEU A 355 7.01 25.24 35.91
CA LEU A 355 6.53 24.74 37.20
C LEU A 355 7.38 23.59 37.74
N LEU A 356 7.86 22.70 36.86
CA LEU A 356 8.76 21.61 37.28
C LEU A 356 10.12 22.13 37.75
N GLN A 357 10.64 23.18 37.11
CA GLN A 357 11.87 23.84 37.52
C GLN A 357 11.71 24.52 38.88
N GLU A 358 10.63 25.28 39.08
CA GLU A 358 10.32 25.95 40.35
C GLU A 358 10.19 24.94 41.50
N ARG A 359 9.44 23.84 41.27
CA ARG A 359 9.30 22.75 42.26
C ARG A 359 10.66 22.14 42.64
N ASN A 360 11.56 21.97 41.68
CA ASN A 360 12.89 21.41 41.95
C ASN A 360 13.74 22.39 42.77
N GLU A 361 13.60 23.69 42.53
CA GLU A 361 14.29 24.72 43.32
C GLU A 361 13.78 24.77 44.77
N LEU A 362 12.47 24.72 44.97
CA LEU A 362 11.87 24.66 46.32
C LEU A 362 12.32 23.42 47.10
N ARG A 363 12.52 22.28 46.43
CA ARG A 363 13.09 21.09 47.08
C ARG A 363 14.52 21.32 47.56
N ARG A 364 15.36 21.98 46.76
CA ARG A 364 16.73 22.32 47.19
C ARG A 364 16.74 23.28 48.38
N GLN A 365 15.88 24.29 48.36
CA GLN A 365 15.75 25.24 49.46
C GLN A 365 15.32 24.55 50.76
N ARG A 366 14.32 23.67 50.68
CA ARG A 366 13.91 22.85 51.83
C ARG A 366 15.05 21.98 52.34
N ASP A 367 15.75 21.28 51.45
CA ASP A 367 16.84 20.39 51.85
C ASP A 367 18.01 21.18 52.49
N ALA A 368 18.25 22.43 52.06
CA ALA A 368 19.21 23.34 52.68
C ALA A 368 18.78 23.78 54.09
N ILE A 369 17.51 24.19 54.26
CA ILE A 369 16.95 24.55 55.58
C ILE A 369 16.99 23.36 56.53
N ASP A 370 16.65 22.16 56.06
CA ASP A 370 16.73 20.93 56.86
C ASP A 370 18.17 20.62 57.29
N ALA A 371 19.16 20.89 56.44
CA ALA A 371 20.57 20.74 56.80
C ALA A 371 21.00 21.74 57.86
N GLU A 372 20.60 23.01 57.74
CA GLU A 372 20.84 24.04 58.77
C GLU A 372 20.19 23.69 60.10
N LEU A 373 18.94 23.20 60.07
CA LEU A 373 18.22 22.78 61.27
C LEU A 373 18.92 21.61 61.97
N ARG A 374 19.43 20.63 61.22
CA ARG A 374 20.23 19.53 61.77
C ARG A 374 21.51 20.04 62.42
N HIS A 375 22.21 20.99 61.78
CA HIS A 375 23.42 21.59 62.32
C HIS A 375 23.16 22.34 63.63
N VAL A 376 22.11 23.16 63.69
CA VAL A 376 21.72 23.89 64.93
C VAL A 376 21.32 22.91 66.04
N SER A 377 20.55 21.86 65.70
CA SER A 377 20.17 20.82 66.65
C SER A 377 21.38 20.07 67.21
N GLU A 378 22.38 19.78 66.36
CA GLU A 378 23.63 19.16 66.80
C GLU A 378 24.44 20.06 67.73
N LEU A 379 24.56 21.36 67.41
CA LEU A 379 25.21 22.35 68.29
C LEU A 379 24.51 22.44 69.65
N SER A 380 23.17 22.54 69.66
CA SER A 380 22.38 22.55 70.91
C SER A 380 22.60 21.27 71.73
N ALA A 381 22.64 20.10 71.08
CA ALA A 381 22.93 18.85 71.75
C ALA A 381 24.36 18.82 72.34
N GLN A 382 25.35 19.38 71.65
CA GLN A 382 26.71 19.52 72.17
C GLN A 382 26.76 20.45 73.39
N GLU A 383 26.05 21.56 73.36
CA GLU A 383 25.95 22.48 74.50
C GLU A 383 25.30 21.82 75.70
N MET A 384 24.18 21.11 75.52
CA MET A 384 23.53 20.36 76.60
C MET A 384 24.48 19.32 77.23
N ARG A 385 25.30 18.63 76.42
CA ARG A 385 26.33 17.72 76.94
C ARG A 385 27.40 18.45 77.76
N LYS A 386 27.80 19.66 77.36
CA LYS A 386 28.75 20.49 78.13
C LYS A 386 28.14 20.91 79.46
N TRP A 387 26.89 21.36 79.47
CA TRP A 387 26.18 21.73 80.70
C TRP A 387 26.00 20.55 81.65
N ALA A 388 25.66 19.37 81.13
CA ALA A 388 25.56 18.15 81.93
C ALA A 388 26.91 17.82 82.61
N LYS A 389 28.01 17.82 81.84
CA LYS A 389 29.36 17.60 82.38
C LYS A 389 29.74 18.61 83.47
N LEU A 390 29.47 19.90 83.23
CA LEU A 390 29.76 20.95 84.23
C LEU A 390 28.95 20.73 85.51
N THR A 391 27.69 20.31 85.38
CA THR A 391 26.82 20.00 86.53
C THR A 391 27.36 18.81 87.31
N ASP A 392 27.78 17.74 86.64
CA ASP A 392 28.39 16.57 87.26
C ASP A 392 29.71 16.93 87.97
N GLU A 393 30.57 17.75 87.35
CA GLU A 393 31.81 18.25 87.94
C GLU A 393 31.56 19.10 89.20
N MET A 394 30.60 20.02 89.15
CA MET A 394 30.20 20.81 90.32
C MET A 394 29.66 19.93 91.44
N GLN A 395 28.85 18.92 91.11
CA GLN A 395 28.29 17.99 92.09
C GLN A 395 29.39 17.16 92.77
N MET A 396 30.35 16.63 91.99
CA MET A 396 31.53 15.94 92.54
C MET A 396 32.35 16.84 93.46
N GLU A 397 32.53 18.11 93.11
CA GLU A 397 33.26 19.08 93.93
C GLU A 397 32.51 19.38 95.24
N ILE A 398 31.19 19.51 95.21
CA ILE A 398 30.36 19.66 96.42
C ILE A 398 30.51 18.43 97.33
N GLU A 399 30.49 17.22 96.77
CA GLU A 399 30.68 15.98 97.52
C GLU A 399 32.09 15.88 98.12
N ARG A 400 33.12 16.27 97.36
CA ARG A 400 34.51 16.35 97.82
C ARG A 400 34.65 17.31 99.00
N LEU A 401 34.02 18.48 98.94
CA LEU A 401 34.01 19.48 100.02
C LEU A 401 33.18 19.06 101.25
N ARG A 402 32.23 18.12 101.10
CA ARG A 402 31.45 17.58 102.23
C ARG A 402 32.14 16.40 102.93
N GLY A 403 32.98 15.66 102.23
CA GLY A 403 33.61 14.44 102.74
C GLY A 403 35.02 14.61 103.34
N GLY A 404 35.65 15.77 103.16
CA GLY A 404 36.92 16.14 103.79
C GLY A 404 36.69 17.19 104.86
#